data_AF-A0A4Y7L6Y3-F1
#
_entry.id   AF-A0A4Y7L6Y3-F1
#
_cell.length_a   1.000
_cell.length_b   1.000
_cell.length_c   1.000
_cell.angle_alpha   90.00
_cell.angle_beta   90.00
_cell.angle_gamma   90.00
#
_symmetry.space_group_name_H-M   'P 1'
#
loop_
_entity.id
_entity.type
_entity.pdbx_description
1 polymer ?
#
loop_
_entity_poly.entity_id
_entity_poly.type
_entity_poly.pdbx_seq_one_letter_code
_entity_poly.pdbx_strand_id
1 'polypeptide(L)'
;MFNRFIIMAKLSPIFHLFLVVLIVFASGKKTIQVDAKTCQIGFDFSNEEYCKEKCGSMYHGEGECVQWDVPIPRQCICFYHC
;
A
#
# COMPACT_ATOMS: atom_id res chain seq x y z
N MET A 1 28.79 11.79 52.03
CA MET A 1 27.53 11.49 51.34
C MET A 1 27.80 11.40 49.85
N PHE A 2 27.13 10.47 49.19
CA PHE A 2 27.57 9.71 48.02
C PHE A 2 27.94 10.51 46.75
N ASN A 3 29.05 10.07 46.16
CA ASN A 3 29.33 9.94 44.73
C ASN A 3 29.31 11.18 43.84
N ARG A 4 30.42 11.91 43.92
CA ARG A 4 31.15 12.29 42.71
C ARG A 4 31.71 11.03 42.02
N PHE A 5 30.95 10.40 41.15
CA PHE A 5 31.50 9.52 40.13
C PHE A 5 31.05 10.03 38.77
N ILE A 6 31.85 10.94 38.24
CA ILE A 6 31.87 11.30 36.83
C ILE A 6 31.98 9.99 36.07
N ILE A 7 30.91 9.60 35.39
CA ILE A 7 30.83 8.41 34.54
C ILE A 7 31.68 8.70 33.30
N MET A 8 33.00 8.66 33.45
CA MET A 8 33.91 8.37 32.35
C MET A 8 33.82 6.87 32.09
N ALA A 9 32.69 6.44 31.54
CA ALA A 9 32.62 5.11 30.97
C ALA A 9 33.55 5.13 29.73
N LYS A 10 34.76 4.57 29.88
CA LYS A 10 35.51 4.01 28.75
C LYS A 10 34.65 2.87 28.21
N LEU A 11 33.64 3.21 27.43
CA LEU A 11 32.74 2.28 26.78
C LEU A 11 33.62 1.49 25.81
N SER A 12 33.82 0.22 26.12
CA SER A 12 34.61 -0.70 25.32
C SER A 12 34.20 -0.60 23.84
N PRO A 13 35.12 -0.71 22.87
CA PRO A 13 34.79 -0.70 21.44
C PRO A 13 33.76 -1.79 21.09
N ILE A 14 33.74 -2.89 21.86
CA ILE A 14 32.76 -3.98 21.75
C ILE A 14 31.34 -3.48 22.06
N PHE A 15 31.19 -2.60 23.05
CA PHE A 15 29.89 -2.04 23.42
C PHE A 15 29.32 -1.16 22.31
N HIS A 16 30.17 -0.36 21.65
CA HIS A 16 29.77 0.47 20.52
C HIS A 16 29.31 -0.39 19.33
N LEU A 17 30.03 -1.48 19.06
CA LEU A 17 29.70 -2.41 17.99
C LEU A 17 28.34 -3.08 18.24
N PHE A 18 28.08 -3.48 19.48
CA PHE A 18 26.78 -4.01 19.90
C PHE A 18 25.65 -3.00 19.72
N LEU A 19 25.90 -1.73 20.06
CA LEU A 19 24.93 -0.63 19.91
C LEU A 19 24.59 -0.36 18.44
N VAL A 20 25.60 -0.37 17.56
CA VAL A 20 25.40 -0.21 16.10
C VAL A 20 24.56 -1.35 15.55
N VAL A 21 24.85 -2.59 15.93
CA VAL A 21 24.05 -3.75 15.53
C VAL A 21 22.60 -3.59 15.96
N LEU A 22 22.36 -3.21 17.23
CA LEU A 22 21.00 -2.96 17.72
C LEU A 22 20.27 -1.86 16.95
N ILE A 23 20.95 -0.77 16.56
CA ILE A 23 20.35 0.32 15.78
C ILE A 23 20.00 -0.13 14.35
N VAL A 24 20.85 -0.95 13.73
CA VAL A 24 20.61 -1.50 12.39
C VAL A 24 19.42 -2.46 12.41
N PHE A 25 19.32 -3.34 13.41
CA PHE A 25 18.17 -4.23 13.58
C PHE A 25 16.88 -3.49 13.98
N ALA A 26 16.99 -2.42 14.76
CA ALA A 26 15.85 -1.57 15.13
C ALA A 26 15.36 -0.68 13.97
N SER A 27 16.19 -0.46 12.95
CA SER A 27 15.79 0.23 11.72
C SER A 27 14.95 -0.72 10.85
N GLY A 28 13.75 -1.04 11.33
CA GLY A 28 12.73 -1.71 10.54
C GLY A 28 12.47 -0.92 9.26
N LYS A 29 12.35 -1.64 8.14
CA LYS A 29 11.98 -1.04 6.84
C LYS A 29 10.70 -0.22 7.02
N LYS A 30 10.81 1.11 6.90
CA LYS A 30 9.65 1.99 6.75
C LYS A 30 9.04 1.71 5.38
N THR A 31 8.04 0.85 5.34
CA THR A 31 7.17 0.71 4.17
C THR A 31 6.22 1.90 4.18
N ILE A 32 6.36 2.78 3.19
CA ILE A 32 5.38 3.83 2.94
C ILE A 32 4.24 3.15 2.21
N GLN A 33 3.11 2.96 2.88
CA GLN A 33 1.87 2.58 2.20
C GLN A 33 1.41 3.82 1.44
N VAL A 34 1.56 3.79 0.12
CA VAL A 34 0.93 4.77 -0.75
C VAL A 34 -0.43 4.16 -1.10
N ASP A 35 -1.51 4.82 -0.71
CA ASP A 35 -2.85 4.42 -1.14
C ASP A 35 -2.89 4.41 -2.67
N ALA A 36 -3.16 3.25 -3.26
CA ALA A 36 -3.32 3.12 -4.69
C ALA A 36 -4.58 3.89 -5.10
N LYS A 37 -4.47 4.80 -6.06
CA LYS A 37 -5.58 5.62 -6.51
C LYS A 37 -6.56 4.72 -7.25
N THR A 38 -7.85 4.79 -6.92
CA THR A 38 -8.87 4.07 -7.68
C THR A 38 -9.25 4.88 -8.92
N CYS A 39 -9.04 4.31 -10.10
CA CYS A 39 -9.49 4.82 -11.39
C CYS A 39 -10.76 4.10 -11.86
N GLN A 40 -11.50 4.73 -12.77
CA GLN A 40 -12.67 4.14 -13.42
C GLN A 40 -12.62 4.32 -14.94
N ILE A 41 -13.09 3.31 -15.67
CA ILE A 41 -13.32 3.38 -17.13
C ILE A 41 -14.63 2.67 -17.48
N GLY A 42 -15.43 3.28 -18.36
CA GLY A 42 -16.73 2.77 -18.77
C GLY A 42 -16.78 2.35 -20.24
N PHE A 43 -17.55 1.32 -20.54
CA PHE A 43 -17.87 0.88 -21.91
C PHE A 43 -19.28 0.28 -21.98
N ASP A 44 -19.76 0.09 -23.22
CA ASP A 44 -21.09 -0.47 -23.46
C ASP A 44 -21.25 -1.85 -22.83
N PHE A 45 -22.37 -2.05 -22.15
CA PHE A 45 -22.71 -3.33 -21.54
C PHE A 45 -23.01 -4.37 -22.61
N SER A 46 -22.37 -5.54 -22.50
CA SER A 46 -22.70 -6.73 -23.28
C SER A 46 -23.41 -7.75 -22.38
N ASN A 47 -22.69 -8.29 -21.40
CA ASN A 47 -23.22 -9.12 -20.33
C ASN A 47 -22.34 -9.00 -19.07
N GLU A 48 -22.83 -9.47 -17.93
CA GLU A 48 -22.14 -9.31 -16.64
C GLU A 48 -20.84 -10.11 -16.55
N GLU A 49 -20.78 -11.30 -17.15
CA GLU A 49 -19.60 -12.15 -17.15
C GLU A 49 -18.47 -11.51 -17.95
N TYR A 50 -18.77 -11.02 -19.15
CA TYR A 50 -17.86 -10.27 -20.00
C TYR A 50 -17.34 -9.01 -19.31
N CYS A 51 -18.20 -8.29 -18.58
CA CYS A 51 -17.79 -7.11 -17.82
C CYS A 51 -16.72 -7.47 -16.77
N LYS A 52 -16.98 -8.50 -15.95
CA LYS A 52 -16.05 -8.97 -14.92
C LYS A 52 -14.76 -9.52 -15.52
N GLU A 53 -14.86 -10.34 -16.55
CA GLU A 53 -13.71 -10.95 -17.22
C GLU A 53 -12.81 -9.90 -17.86
N LYS A 54 -13.40 -8.92 -18.57
CA LYS A 54 -12.65 -7.85 -19.21
C LYS A 54 -11.98 -6.93 -18.20
N CYS A 55 -12.67 -6.54 -17.13
CA CYS A 55 -12.08 -5.70 -16.08
C CYS A 55 -10.95 -6.43 -15.35
N GLY A 56 -11.13 -7.71 -15.03
CA GLY A 56 -10.12 -8.53 -14.39
C GLY A 56 -8.90 -8.79 -15.28
N SER A 57 -9.10 -9.04 -16.57
CA SER A 57 -8.02 -9.37 -17.51
C SER A 57 -7.27 -8.15 -18.05
N MET A 58 -7.95 -7.04 -18.33
CA MET A 58 -7.32 -5.85 -18.93
C MET A 58 -6.81 -4.85 -17.91
N TYR A 59 -7.54 -4.67 -16.80
CA TYR A 59 -7.27 -3.60 -15.83
C TYR A 59 -6.85 -4.14 -14.46
N HIS A 60 -6.82 -5.46 -14.27
CA HIS A 60 -6.61 -6.08 -12.95
C HIS A 60 -7.56 -5.51 -11.88
N GLY A 61 -8.78 -5.19 -12.31
CA GLY A 61 -9.78 -4.50 -11.50
C GLY A 61 -11.11 -5.25 -11.44
N GLU A 62 -12.08 -4.62 -10.80
CA GLU A 62 -13.42 -5.15 -10.61
C GLU A 62 -14.39 -4.50 -11.59
N GLY A 63 -15.24 -5.31 -12.24
CA GLY A 63 -16.24 -4.84 -13.20
C GLY A 63 -17.64 -4.83 -12.62
N GLU A 64 -18.32 -3.68 -12.72
CA GLU A 64 -19.71 -3.51 -12.30
C GLU A 64 -20.60 -3.04 -13.46
N CYS A 65 -21.81 -3.58 -13.52
CA CYS A 65 -22.78 -3.24 -14.57
C CYS A 65 -23.81 -2.25 -14.03
N VAL A 66 -23.62 -0.98 -14.36
CA VAL A 66 -24.41 0.15 -13.85
C VAL A 66 -25.55 0.47 -14.82
N GLN A 67 -26.75 0.58 -14.28
CA GLN A 67 -27.91 1.13 -14.98
C GLN A 67 -28.20 2.50 -14.37
N TRP A 68 -28.23 3.54 -15.19
CA TRP A 68 -28.54 4.90 -14.73
C TRP A 68 -30.04 5.17 -14.81
N ASP A 69 -30.55 6.07 -13.95
CA ASP A 69 -31.96 6.52 -13.94
C ASP A 69 -32.34 7.44 -15.12
N VAL A 70 -31.37 7.69 -16.00
CA VAL A 70 -31.52 8.45 -17.24
C VAL A 70 -31.59 7.48 -18.43
N PRO A 71 -32.09 7.88 -19.62
CA PRO A 71 -32.20 7.03 -20.80
C PRO A 71 -30.82 6.75 -21.45
N ILE A 72 -29.86 6.34 -20.63
CA ILE A 72 -28.54 5.89 -21.02
C ILE A 72 -28.58 4.35 -20.99
N PRO A 73 -28.06 3.69 -22.03
CA PRO A 73 -27.95 2.23 -22.01
C PRO A 73 -27.12 1.77 -20.81
N ARG A 74 -27.37 0.54 -20.34
CA ARG A 74 -26.57 -0.09 -19.29
C ARG A 74 -25.08 -0.01 -19.68
N GLN A 75 -24.23 0.30 -18.72
CA GLN A 75 -22.77 0.38 -18.93
C GLN A 75 -22.04 -0.60 -18.02
N CYS A 76 -20.89 -1.09 -18.48
CA CYS A 76 -19.92 -1.76 -17.63
C CYS A 76 -18.85 -0.74 -17.21
N ILE A 77 -18.61 -0.62 -15.91
CA ILE A 77 -17.60 0.23 -15.29
C ILE A 77 -16.54 -0.67 -14.65
N CYS A 78 -15.27 -0.49 -15.04
CA CYS A 78 -14.15 -1.13 -14.35
C CYS A 78 -13.56 -0.19 -13.30
N PHE A 79 -13.42 -0.68 -12.07
CA PHE A 79 -12.69 -0.03 -10.98
C PHE A 79 -11.35 -0.71 -10.82
N TYR A 80 -10.25 0.05 -10.94
CA TYR A 80 -8.91 -0.52 -10.88
C TYR A 80 -7.93 0.43 -10.22
N HIS A 81 -6.81 -0.12 -9.73
CA HIS A 81 -5.74 0.67 -9.15
C HIS A 81 -4.86 1.30 -10.23
N CYS A 82 -4.71 2.61 -10.13
CA CYS A 82 -3.79 3.49 -10.84
C CYS A 82 -3.06 4.37 -9.80
#